data_AF-A0A1C5EAN4-F1
#
_entry.id   AF-A0A1C5EAN4-F1
#
_cell.length_a   1.000
_cell.length_b   1.000
_cell.length_c   1.000
_cell.angle_alpha   90.00
_cell.angle_beta   90.00
_cell.angle_gamma   90.00
#
_symmetry.space_group_name_H-M   'P 1'
#
loop_
_entity.id
_entity.type
_entity.pdbx_description
1 polymer ?
#
loop_
_entity_poly.entity_id
_entity_poly.type
_entity_poly.pdbx_seq_one_letter_code
_entity_poly.pdbx_strand_id
1 'polypeptide(L)'
;MGLLVAGLIAVPMVMFVGEPIRYFLFTYGCREEEDRLAEALAGDPVLDAPPTGAGKAETYKGCDDDDLFVWVGTEFPYDASRQSVLVHYRETARANGWQPQATDADGRPSDCFTKRIGGTTAYLSVYGPDNGKAGVGITADQAGSEWC
;
A
#
# COMPACT_ATOMS: atom_id res chain seq x y z
N MET A 1 -25.25 -35.47 74.54
CA MET A 1 -24.48 -36.56 73.89
C MET A 1 -25.20 -36.88 72.59
N GLY A 2 -24.68 -36.72 71.37
CA GLY A 2 -23.37 -36.35 70.85
C GLY A 2 -23.43 -36.46 69.32
N LEU A 3 -22.49 -35.78 68.66
CA LEU A 3 -22.00 -35.93 67.28
C LEU A 3 -22.88 -35.59 66.07
N LEU A 4 -22.37 -34.56 65.36
CA LEU A 4 -22.38 -34.33 63.92
C LEU A 4 -21.93 -35.56 63.11
N VAL A 5 -22.48 -35.75 61.90
CA VAL A 5 -21.70 -36.01 60.67
C VAL A 5 -22.47 -35.45 59.44
N ALA A 6 -21.71 -34.75 58.61
CA ALA A 6 -22.07 -34.09 57.35
C ALA A 6 -22.29 -35.05 56.17
N GLY A 7 -22.98 -34.60 55.12
CA GLY A 7 -23.18 -35.39 53.89
C GLY A 7 -23.65 -34.57 52.68
N LEU A 8 -22.72 -33.77 52.13
CA LEU A 8 -22.55 -33.37 50.73
C LEU A 8 -23.75 -32.86 49.91
N ILE A 9 -23.71 -31.55 49.67
CA ILE A 9 -24.42 -30.82 48.61
C ILE A 9 -23.75 -31.17 47.27
N ALA A 10 -24.48 -31.84 46.38
CA ALA A 10 -24.08 -31.95 44.97
C ALA A 10 -24.47 -30.64 44.26
N VAL A 11 -23.56 -29.68 44.19
CA VAL A 11 -23.68 -28.54 43.28
C VAL A 11 -23.36 -29.06 41.88
N PRO A 12 -24.28 -29.00 40.89
CA PRO A 12 -23.91 -29.32 39.53
C PRO A 12 -22.87 -28.31 39.07
N MET A 13 -21.65 -28.81 38.89
CA MET A 13 -20.53 -28.15 38.23
C MET A 13 -21.00 -27.79 36.82
N VAL A 14 -21.47 -26.56 36.65
CA VAL A 14 -21.68 -25.97 35.32
C VAL A 14 -20.29 -25.88 34.72
N MET A 15 -19.98 -26.83 33.85
CA MET A 15 -18.86 -26.70 32.93
C MET A 15 -19.13 -25.45 32.10
N PHE A 16 -18.44 -24.37 32.45
CA PHE A 16 -18.14 -23.30 31.51
C PHE A 16 -17.36 -23.98 30.37
N VAL A 17 -18.08 -24.46 29.37
CA VAL A 17 -17.52 -24.77 28.07
C VAL A 17 -16.93 -23.45 27.61
N GLY A 18 -15.59 -23.37 27.67
CA GLY A 18 -14.86 -22.16 27.37
C GLY A 18 -15.35 -21.59 26.07
N GLU A 19 -16.04 -20.46 26.13
CA GLU A 19 -15.98 -19.53 25.01
C GLU A 19 -14.48 -19.31 24.78
N PRO A 20 -13.96 -19.57 23.58
CA PRO A 20 -12.62 -19.11 23.25
C PRO A 20 -12.73 -17.60 23.39
N ILE A 21 -12.20 -17.10 24.51
CA ILE A 21 -11.83 -15.72 24.74
C ILE A 21 -11.04 -15.36 23.47
N ARG A 22 -11.75 -14.72 22.53
CA ARG A 22 -11.29 -14.26 21.21
C ARG A 22 -10.37 -13.06 21.42
N TYR A 23 -9.37 -13.23 22.26
CA TYR A 23 -8.43 -12.19 22.61
C TYR A 23 -7.26 -12.31 21.65
N PHE A 24 -7.26 -11.39 20.70
CA PHE A 24 -6.07 -10.85 20.05
C PHE A 24 -5.28 -11.80 19.13
N LEU A 25 -5.95 -12.31 18.10
CA LEU A 25 -5.29 -12.19 16.79
C LEU A 25 -5.41 -10.71 16.42
N PHE A 26 -4.44 -9.90 16.84
CA PHE A 26 -4.16 -8.66 16.14
C PHE A 26 -4.06 -9.06 14.67
N THR A 27 -4.93 -8.48 13.84
CA THR A 27 -4.90 -8.70 12.41
C THR A 27 -3.56 -8.18 11.92
N TYR A 28 -2.58 -9.08 11.78
CA TYR A 28 -1.37 -8.81 11.01
C TYR A 28 -1.81 -8.63 9.56
N GLY A 29 -1.55 -7.46 9.00
CA GLY A 29 -1.99 -7.04 7.67
C GLY A 29 -2.75 -5.72 7.63
N CYS A 30 -2.79 -5.13 6.43
CA CYS A 30 -3.63 -4.00 6.07
C CYS A 30 -5.00 -4.04 6.76
N ARG A 31 -5.46 -2.89 7.24
CA ARG A 31 -6.85 -2.74 7.67
C ARG A 31 -7.69 -2.35 6.46
N GLU A 32 -9.00 -2.36 6.65
CA GLU A 32 -9.98 -2.07 5.60
C GLU A 32 -9.77 -0.69 4.95
N GLU A 33 -9.22 0.26 5.70
CA GLU A 33 -8.93 1.61 5.20
C GLU A 33 -7.74 1.64 4.24
N GLU A 34 -6.67 0.91 4.57
CA GLU A 34 -5.51 0.76 3.69
C GLU A 34 -5.88 -0.05 2.43
N ASP A 35 -6.73 -1.08 2.55
CA ASP A 35 -7.26 -1.82 1.40
C ASP A 35 -8.06 -0.91 0.45
N ARG A 36 -8.97 -0.09 1.01
CA ARG A 36 -9.75 0.88 0.22
C ARG A 36 -8.87 1.93 -0.44
N LEU A 37 -7.82 2.38 0.25
CA LEU A 37 -6.84 3.28 -0.35
C LEU A 37 -6.08 2.59 -1.48
N ALA A 38 -5.61 1.35 -1.28
CA ALA A 38 -4.91 0.58 -2.31
C ALA A 38 -5.75 0.41 -3.59
N GLU A 39 -7.03 0.10 -3.45
CA GLU A 39 -7.95 0.02 -4.60
C GLU A 39 -8.10 1.36 -5.32
N ALA A 40 -8.21 2.47 -4.57
CA ALA A 40 -8.28 3.81 -5.16
C ALA A 40 -6.98 4.19 -5.91
N LEU A 41 -5.81 3.83 -5.37
CA LEU A 41 -4.53 4.07 -6.03
C LEU A 41 -4.36 3.20 -7.28
N ALA A 42 -4.75 1.92 -7.20
CA ALA A 42 -4.63 0.96 -8.31
C ALA A 42 -5.50 1.35 -9.53
N GLY A 43 -6.55 2.13 -9.32
CA GLY A 43 -7.38 2.67 -10.39
C GLY A 43 -6.81 3.89 -11.11
N ASP A 44 -5.62 4.39 -10.74
CA ASP A 44 -5.04 5.56 -11.41
C ASP A 44 -4.48 5.18 -12.80
N PRO A 45 -4.92 5.86 -13.87
CA PRO A 45 -4.53 5.54 -15.25
C PRO A 45 -3.03 5.71 -15.54
N VAL A 46 -2.26 6.36 -14.66
CA VAL A 46 -0.80 6.42 -14.79
C VAL A 46 -0.15 5.02 -14.75
N LEU A 47 -0.79 4.06 -14.06
CA LEU A 47 -0.29 2.68 -13.93
C LEU A 47 -0.54 1.82 -15.18
N ASP A 48 -1.51 2.21 -16.01
CA ASP A 48 -1.94 1.49 -17.22
C ASP A 48 -1.32 2.04 -18.50
N ALA A 49 -0.30 2.89 -18.37
CA ALA A 49 0.30 3.62 -19.48
C ALA A 49 1.80 3.30 -19.66
N PRO A 50 2.19 2.03 -19.92
CA PRO A 50 3.58 1.71 -20.19
C PRO A 50 4.06 2.38 -21.50
N PRO A 51 5.37 2.70 -21.62
CA PRO A 51 5.94 3.25 -22.84
C PRO A 51 5.72 2.35 -24.05
N THR A 52 5.67 2.95 -25.25
CA THR A 52 5.64 2.17 -26.49
C THR A 52 6.88 1.28 -26.60
N GLY A 53 6.68 -0.01 -26.89
CA GLY A 53 7.77 -1.00 -26.94
C GLY A 53 8.05 -1.71 -25.62
N ALA A 54 7.35 -1.35 -24.53
CA ALA A 54 7.33 -2.14 -23.31
C ALA A 54 6.71 -3.53 -23.56
N GLY A 55 7.23 -4.53 -22.83
CA GLY A 55 6.64 -5.86 -22.76
C GLY A 55 5.33 -5.87 -21.97
N LYS A 56 4.80 -7.07 -21.73
CA LYS A 56 3.58 -7.24 -20.91
C LYS A 56 3.83 -6.70 -19.50
N ALA A 57 2.95 -5.81 -19.07
CA ALA A 57 2.96 -5.22 -17.75
C ALA A 57 2.40 -6.16 -16.67
N GLU A 58 2.95 -6.06 -15.47
CA GLU A 58 2.56 -6.80 -14.27
C GLU A 58 2.26 -5.81 -13.15
N THR A 59 1.03 -5.84 -12.63
CA THR A 59 0.58 -4.97 -11.55
C THR A 59 0.88 -5.60 -10.20
N TYR A 60 1.29 -4.79 -9.22
CA TYR A 60 1.48 -5.20 -7.84
C TYR A 60 0.81 -4.22 -6.87
N LYS A 61 0.48 -4.70 -5.67
CA LYS A 61 0.00 -3.88 -4.57
C LYS A 61 0.40 -4.47 -3.23
N GLY A 62 0.53 -3.63 -2.22
CA GLY A 62 0.81 -4.03 -0.85
C GLY A 62 0.67 -2.88 0.13
N CYS A 63 0.91 -3.19 1.40
CA CYS A 63 0.98 -2.21 2.47
C CYS A 63 1.92 -2.70 3.56
N ASP A 64 2.37 -1.73 4.34
CA ASP A 64 3.11 -1.95 5.57
C ASP A 64 2.10 -1.96 6.72
N ASP A 65 2.07 -3.04 7.50
CA ASP A 65 1.10 -3.20 8.60
C ASP A 65 1.50 -2.46 9.88
N ASP A 66 2.78 -2.06 10.00
CA ASP A 66 3.30 -1.27 11.12
C ASP A 66 3.14 0.23 10.87
N ASP A 67 3.56 0.69 9.69
CA ASP A 67 3.57 2.10 9.31
C ASP A 67 2.33 2.54 8.50
N LEU A 68 1.48 1.58 8.11
CA LEU A 68 0.17 1.79 7.48
C LEU A 68 0.23 2.61 6.17
N PHE A 69 1.37 2.56 5.48
CA PHE A 69 1.48 3.06 4.12
C PHE A 69 1.13 1.99 3.11
N VAL A 70 0.59 2.43 1.98
CA VAL A 70 0.11 1.59 0.88
C VAL A 70 0.95 1.88 -0.35
N TRP A 71 1.30 0.84 -1.09
CA TRP A 71 1.91 0.98 -2.41
C TRP A 71 1.17 0.15 -3.45
N VAL A 72 1.10 0.70 -4.66
CA VAL A 72 0.64 0.00 -5.86
C VAL A 72 1.60 0.33 -7.00
N GLY A 73 1.66 -0.51 -8.02
CA GLY A 73 2.46 -0.17 -9.18
C GLY A 73 2.36 -1.16 -10.31
N THR A 74 3.09 -0.84 -11.36
CA THR A 74 3.18 -1.63 -12.58
C THR A 74 4.63 -1.74 -13.00
N GLU A 75 5.11 -2.96 -13.21
CA GLU A 75 6.42 -3.25 -13.80
C GLU A 75 6.25 -3.86 -15.19
N PHE A 76 7.23 -3.64 -16.06
CA PHE A 76 7.23 -4.19 -17.41
C PHE A 76 8.66 -4.37 -17.94
N PRO A 77 8.91 -5.39 -18.78
CA PRO A 77 10.16 -5.49 -19.52
C PRO A 77 10.36 -4.29 -20.43
N TYR A 78 11.55 -3.69 -20.42
CA TYR A 78 11.86 -2.53 -21.27
C TYR A 78 13.37 -2.37 -21.49
N ASP A 79 13.79 -2.38 -22.75
CA ASP A 79 15.20 -2.36 -23.15
C ASP A 79 15.75 -0.95 -23.47
N ALA A 80 14.95 0.11 -23.29
CA ALA A 80 15.39 1.48 -23.53
C ALA A 80 16.12 2.08 -22.31
N SER A 81 16.45 3.37 -22.35
CA SER A 81 17.22 4.03 -21.29
C SER A 81 16.34 4.49 -20.12
N ARG A 82 16.93 4.63 -18.93
CA ARG A 82 16.29 5.28 -17.75
C ARG A 82 15.72 6.65 -18.08
N GLN A 83 16.46 7.44 -18.86
CA GLN A 83 15.99 8.76 -19.27
C GLN A 83 14.71 8.69 -20.11
N SER A 84 14.56 7.67 -20.96
CA SER A 84 13.34 7.51 -21.77
C SER A 84 12.12 7.17 -20.91
N VAL A 85 12.28 6.34 -19.87
CA VAL A 85 11.22 6.01 -18.91
C VAL A 85 10.80 7.25 -18.12
N LEU A 86 11.77 8.02 -17.62
CA LEU A 86 11.50 9.27 -16.88
C LEU A 86 10.77 10.30 -17.76
N VAL A 87 11.20 10.52 -19.00
CA VAL A 87 10.53 11.44 -19.91
C VAL A 87 9.08 11.01 -20.16
N HIS A 88 8.87 9.72 -20.48
CA HIS A 88 7.54 9.16 -20.69
C HIS A 88 6.62 9.38 -19.49
N TYR A 89 7.09 9.05 -18.28
CA TYR A 89 6.25 9.19 -17.08
C TYR A 89 6.09 10.63 -16.60
N ARG A 90 7.02 11.55 -16.89
CA ARG A 90 6.79 13.00 -16.65
C ARG A 90 5.60 13.52 -17.47
N GLU A 91 5.51 13.13 -18.73
CA GLU A 91 4.40 13.52 -19.61
C GLU A 91 3.10 12.83 -19.20
N THR A 92 3.18 11.52 -18.95
CA THR A 92 2.02 10.69 -18.53
C THR A 92 1.46 11.14 -17.19
N ALA A 93 2.30 11.44 -16.20
CA ALA A 93 1.87 11.93 -14.90
C ALA A 93 1.08 13.24 -15.06
N ARG A 94 1.64 14.22 -15.79
CA ARG A 94 0.97 15.50 -16.05
C ARG A 94 -0.36 15.33 -16.77
N ALA A 95 -0.43 14.46 -17.77
CA ALA A 95 -1.66 14.16 -18.51
C ALA A 95 -2.75 13.55 -17.60
N ASN A 96 -2.34 12.82 -16.57
CA ASN A 96 -3.24 12.18 -15.59
C ASN A 96 -3.46 13.01 -14.32
N GLY A 97 -3.15 14.32 -14.36
CA GLY A 97 -3.45 15.27 -13.28
C GLY A 97 -2.49 15.23 -12.09
N TRP A 98 -1.35 14.56 -12.24
CA TRP A 98 -0.28 14.60 -11.25
C TRP A 98 0.50 15.91 -11.35
N GLN A 99 0.88 16.46 -10.19
CA GLN A 99 1.57 17.74 -10.08
C GLN A 99 3.03 17.50 -9.71
N PRO A 100 4.00 18.03 -10.47
CA PRO A 100 5.40 17.93 -10.08
C PRO A 100 5.63 18.71 -8.78
N GLN A 101 6.44 18.17 -7.88
CA GLN A 101 6.95 18.97 -6.76
C GLN A 101 7.86 20.10 -7.27
N ALA A 102 8.15 21.05 -6.39
CA ALA A 102 9.03 22.17 -6.71
C ALA A 102 10.36 21.68 -7.32
N THR A 103 10.88 22.46 -8.27
CA THR A 103 12.19 22.19 -8.87
C THR A 103 13.26 22.15 -7.79
N ASP A 104 14.27 21.31 -7.98
CA ASP A 104 15.39 21.26 -7.06
C ASP A 104 16.20 22.58 -7.04
N ALA A 105 17.18 22.68 -6.15
CA ALA A 105 18.02 23.88 -6.00
C ALA A 105 18.77 24.28 -7.29
N ASP A 106 18.93 23.34 -8.23
CA ASP A 106 19.59 23.55 -9.52
C ASP A 106 18.59 23.89 -10.65
N GLY A 107 17.30 24.03 -10.33
CA GLY A 107 16.24 24.33 -11.29
C GLY A 107 15.84 23.15 -12.19
N ARG A 108 16.22 21.92 -11.84
CA ARG A 108 15.84 20.73 -12.59
C ARG A 108 14.39 20.34 -12.28
N PRO A 109 13.61 19.89 -13.28
CA PRO A 109 12.26 19.38 -13.05
C PRO A 109 12.28 18.24 -12.04
N SER A 110 11.41 18.30 -11.04
CA SER A 110 11.26 17.22 -10.08
C SER A 110 10.74 15.96 -10.78
N ASP A 111 11.36 14.82 -10.45
CA ASP A 111 10.86 13.48 -10.79
C ASP A 111 9.85 12.97 -9.76
N CYS A 112 9.58 13.75 -8.71
CA CYS A 112 8.54 13.51 -7.76
C CYS A 112 7.25 14.22 -8.20
N PHE A 113 6.16 13.46 -8.25
CA PHE A 113 4.84 13.98 -8.53
C PHE A 113 3.87 13.61 -7.42
N THR A 114 2.92 14.50 -7.14
CA THR A 114 1.87 14.29 -6.15
C THR A 114 0.48 14.43 -6.75
N LYS A 115 -0.47 13.69 -6.17
CA LYS A 115 -1.89 13.76 -6.52
C LYS A 115 -2.72 13.43 -5.28
N ARG A 116 -3.91 14.02 -5.17
CA ARG A 116 -4.87 13.65 -4.11
C ARG A 116 -5.73 12.49 -4.61
N ILE A 117 -5.64 11.34 -3.95
CA ILE A 117 -6.40 10.13 -4.27
C ILE A 117 -6.98 9.58 -2.97
N GLY A 118 -8.27 9.26 -2.94
CA GLY A 118 -8.92 8.74 -1.73
C GLY A 118 -8.86 9.68 -0.51
N GLY A 119 -8.66 10.99 -0.71
CA GLY A 119 -8.47 11.93 0.41
C GLY A 119 -7.06 11.91 1.01
N THR A 120 -6.10 11.23 0.38
CA THR A 120 -4.70 11.14 0.81
C THR A 120 -3.77 11.72 -0.26
N THR A 121 -2.62 12.24 0.15
CA THR A 121 -1.58 12.66 -0.79
C THR A 121 -0.82 11.41 -1.22
N ALA A 122 -0.89 11.11 -2.52
CA ALA A 122 -0.16 10.03 -3.14
C ALA A 122 1.07 10.58 -3.86
N TYR A 123 2.14 9.80 -3.89
CA TYR A 123 3.43 10.12 -4.51
C TYR A 123 3.71 9.13 -5.63
N LEU A 124 4.07 9.65 -6.80
CA LEU A 124 4.46 8.84 -7.95
C LEU A 124 5.97 8.65 -7.97
N SER A 125 6.40 7.40 -8.07
CA SER A 125 7.79 7.00 -8.25
C SER A 125 7.98 6.28 -9.57
N VAL A 126 9.13 6.51 -10.21
CA VAL A 126 9.50 5.87 -11.49
C VAL A 126 10.80 5.09 -11.29
N TYR A 127 10.81 3.82 -11.68
CA TYR A 127 11.91 2.89 -11.45
C TYR A 127 12.49 2.34 -12.75
N GLY A 128 13.75 1.90 -12.70
CA GLY A 128 14.43 1.25 -13.80
C GLY A 128 14.65 2.13 -15.06
N PRO A 129 14.95 1.51 -16.21
CA PRO A 129 15.10 0.07 -16.37
C PRO A 129 16.35 -0.45 -15.64
N ASP A 130 16.15 -1.43 -14.76
CA ASP A 130 17.19 -2.17 -14.05
C ASP A 130 17.00 -3.66 -14.37
N ASN A 131 18.07 -4.35 -14.78
CA ASN A 131 17.99 -5.76 -15.23
C ASN A 131 16.90 -6.01 -16.30
N GLY A 132 16.68 -5.04 -17.21
CA GLY A 132 15.70 -5.13 -18.29
C GLY A 132 14.25 -4.88 -17.89
N LYS A 133 13.98 -4.39 -16.67
CA LYS A 133 12.64 -4.04 -16.18
C LYS A 133 12.55 -2.61 -15.73
N ALA A 134 11.51 -1.91 -16.14
CA ALA A 134 11.14 -0.59 -15.64
C ALA A 134 9.76 -0.62 -14.98
N GLY A 135 9.42 0.41 -14.23
CA GLY A 135 8.13 0.47 -13.57
C GLY A 135 7.74 1.86 -13.07
N VAL A 136 6.49 1.95 -12.65
CA VAL A 136 5.91 3.12 -12.00
C VAL A 136 5.15 2.64 -10.76
N GLY A 137 5.31 3.35 -9.66
CA GLY A 137 4.64 3.05 -8.40
C GLY A 137 3.99 4.28 -7.81
N ILE A 138 2.92 4.05 -7.06
CA ILE A 138 2.23 5.06 -6.26
C ILE A 138 2.31 4.62 -4.80
N THR A 139 2.82 5.50 -3.95
CA THR A 139 2.84 5.30 -2.49
C THR A 139 2.00 6.37 -1.81
N ALA A 140 1.23 5.99 -0.79
CA ALA A 140 0.47 6.92 0.03
C ALA A 140 0.31 6.40 1.46
N ASP A 141 0.32 7.32 2.42
CA ASP A 141 -0.01 7.03 3.82
C ASP A 141 -0.86 8.15 4.40
N GLN A 142 -1.58 7.85 5.49
CA GLN A 142 -2.46 8.83 6.15
C GLN A 142 -1.72 9.78 7.11
N ALA A 143 -0.52 9.42 7.54
CA ALA A 143 0.33 10.26 8.39
C ALA A 143 0.92 11.46 7.62
N GLY A 144 0.84 11.44 6.28
CA GLY A 144 1.31 12.50 5.40
C GLY A 144 2.83 12.51 5.22
N SER A 145 3.49 11.34 5.27
CA SER A 145 4.94 11.27 5.01
C SER A 145 5.27 11.70 3.59
N GLU A 146 6.52 12.10 3.37
CA GLU A 146 7.04 12.48 2.05
C GLU A 146 7.80 11.28 1.45
N TRP A 147 7.32 10.77 0.31
CA TRP A 147 7.86 9.56 -0.34
C TRP A 147 8.69 9.89 -1.59
N CYS A 148 9.34 11.05 -1.54
CA CYS A 148 10.26 11.59 -2.53
C CYS A 148 11.53 12.07 -1.80
#